data_AF-A0A833RA69-F1
#
_entry.id   AF-A0A833RA69-F1
#
_cell.length_a   1.000
_cell.length_b   1.000
_cell.length_c   1.000
_cell.angle_alpha   90.00
_cell.angle_beta   90.00
_cell.angle_gamma   90.00
#
_symmetry.space_group_name_H-M   'P 1'
#
loop_
_entity.id
_entity.type
_entity.pdbx_description
1 polymer ?
#
loop_
_entity_poly.entity_id
_entity_poly.type
_entity_poly.pdbx_seq_one_letter_code
_entity_poly.pdbx_strand_id
1 'polypeptide(L)'
;MAWNMSLFMVLLLLPLGESLGRMEKFSFLDLVRETKSVPSWPIFSAGVFVAAALVLSLFLIIEHLSSYNQPEEQKFLIGLILMVPIYGVESFLSLHNSDWAFTCEVMRDCYEAFAMYCFERYLIACLGGEEATIKVMEAQTRFDSSTPLLEFDYDYGVVKHPFPLNCIMRSWYLGSDFYHAVKIGIVQYMILKPICAVLAILLQLVGLYGEGKFEWTSG
;
A
#
# COMPACT_ATOMS: atom_id res chain seq x y z
N MET A 1 -19.80 -21.48 -16.40
CA MET A 1 -19.82 -20.09 -15.89
C MET A 1 -18.49 -19.35 -16.09
N ALA A 2 -17.33 -20.03 -16.05
CA ALA A 2 -16.01 -19.41 -16.29
C ALA A 2 -15.83 -18.75 -17.68
N TRP A 3 -16.44 -19.30 -18.74
CA TRP A 3 -16.31 -18.76 -20.11
C TRP A 3 -17.03 -17.42 -20.32
N ASN A 4 -18.18 -17.20 -19.67
CA ASN A 4 -18.88 -15.91 -19.73
C ASN A 4 -18.12 -14.81 -19.00
N MET A 5 -17.40 -15.15 -17.93
CA MET A 5 -16.61 -14.21 -17.15
C MET A 5 -15.35 -13.78 -17.89
N SER A 6 -14.70 -14.69 -18.63
CA SER A 6 -13.57 -14.38 -19.51
C SER A 6 -13.98 -13.49 -20.70
N LEU A 7 -15.15 -13.74 -21.29
CA LEU A 7 -15.72 -12.91 -22.36
C LEU A 7 -16.12 -11.51 -21.86
N PHE A 8 -16.68 -11.42 -20.66
CA PHE A 8 -17.01 -10.15 -20.00
C PHE A 8 -15.74 -9.36 -19.65
N MET A 9 -14.67 -10.05 -19.21
CA MET A 9 -13.32 -9.50 -19.00
C MET A 9 -12.78 -8.83 -20.27
N VAL A 10 -12.79 -9.53 -21.42
CA VAL A 10 -12.33 -8.99 -22.71
C VAL A 10 -13.21 -7.80 -23.15
N LEU A 11 -14.52 -7.88 -22.91
CA LEU A 11 -15.48 -6.83 -23.26
C LEU A 11 -15.40 -5.59 -22.36
N LEU A 12 -14.94 -5.72 -21.10
CA LEU A 12 -14.74 -4.60 -20.16
C LEU A 12 -13.35 -3.97 -20.28
N LEU A 13 -12.34 -4.76 -20.67
CA LEU A 13 -10.99 -4.28 -20.98
C LEU A 13 -10.95 -3.42 -22.26
N LEU A 14 -11.84 -3.66 -23.22
CA LEU A 14 -11.99 -2.87 -24.44
C LEU A 14 -12.34 -1.38 -24.17
N PRO A 15 -13.42 -1.04 -23.45
CA PRO A 15 -13.81 0.36 -23.18
C PRO A 15 -12.94 1.04 -22.11
N LEU A 16 -12.40 0.31 -21.12
CA LEU A 16 -11.49 0.88 -20.13
C LEU A 16 -10.12 1.22 -20.75
N GLY A 17 -9.63 0.36 -21.65
CA GLY A 17 -8.45 0.62 -22.48
C GLY A 17 -8.63 1.77 -23.48
N GLU A 18 -9.86 2.03 -23.95
CA GLU A 18 -10.17 3.15 -24.85
C GLU A 18 -10.42 4.50 -24.14
N SER A 19 -10.72 4.49 -22.84
CA SER A 19 -10.87 5.70 -22.01
C SER A 19 -9.52 6.15 -21.45
N LEU A 20 -8.75 5.22 -20.88
CA LEU A 20 -7.39 5.47 -20.38
C LEU A 20 -6.40 5.69 -21.54
N GLY A 21 -6.53 4.89 -22.61
CA GLY A 21 -5.67 4.98 -23.79
C GLY A 21 -5.86 6.24 -24.63
N ARG A 22 -6.89 7.07 -24.40
CA ARG A 22 -7.09 8.34 -25.14
C ARG A 22 -6.41 9.51 -24.45
N MET A 23 -6.30 9.47 -23.12
CA MET A 23 -5.54 10.44 -22.34
C MET A 23 -4.05 10.09 -22.29
N GLU A 24 -3.72 8.80 -22.24
CA GLU A 24 -2.33 8.31 -22.31
C GLU A 24 -1.73 8.35 -23.72
N LYS A 25 -2.48 8.08 -24.81
CA LYS A 25 -1.91 8.11 -26.18
C LYS A 25 -1.35 9.48 -26.57
N PHE A 26 -1.95 10.55 -26.08
CA PHE A 26 -1.48 11.91 -26.38
C PHE A 26 -0.16 12.24 -25.65
N SER A 27 0.17 11.53 -24.56
CA SER A 27 1.44 11.68 -23.86
C SER A 27 2.47 10.62 -24.30
N PHE A 28 2.04 9.37 -24.52
CA PHE A 28 2.88 8.21 -24.87
C PHE A 28 3.56 8.31 -26.24
N LEU A 29 2.89 8.87 -27.26
CA LEU A 29 3.47 8.99 -28.61
C LEU A 29 4.51 10.12 -28.72
N ASP A 30 4.37 11.18 -27.92
CA ASP A 30 5.39 12.23 -27.82
C ASP A 30 6.56 11.81 -26.90
N LEU A 31 6.32 10.88 -25.96
CA LEU A 31 7.31 10.30 -25.04
C LEU A 31 8.27 9.27 -25.69
N VAL A 32 7.87 8.62 -26.79
CA VAL A 32 8.72 7.65 -27.52
C VAL A 32 9.92 8.33 -28.20
N ARG A 33 9.90 9.66 -28.38
CA ARG A 33 10.93 10.40 -29.13
C ARG A 33 12.21 10.68 -28.31
N GLU A 34 12.18 10.63 -26.98
CA GLU A 34 13.28 11.09 -26.11
C GLU A 34 14.07 9.94 -25.44
N THR A 35 14.25 8.79 -26.10
CA THR A 35 15.06 7.68 -25.54
C THR A 35 16.42 7.59 -26.23
N LYS A 36 17.43 8.29 -25.69
CA LYS A 36 18.79 8.26 -26.27
C LYS A 36 19.93 7.78 -25.37
N SER A 37 19.70 7.30 -24.14
CA SER A 37 20.83 6.91 -23.27
C SER A 37 20.66 5.70 -22.34
N VAL A 38 19.51 5.01 -22.30
CA VAL A 38 19.33 3.79 -21.48
C VAL A 38 19.38 2.54 -22.38
N PRO A 39 20.13 1.47 -22.02
CA PRO A 39 20.09 0.23 -22.78
C PRO A 39 18.65 -0.30 -22.88
N SER A 40 18.20 -0.65 -24.08
CA SER A 40 16.79 -0.98 -24.35
C SER A 40 16.31 -2.29 -23.69
N TRP A 41 17.23 -3.18 -23.33
CA TRP A 41 16.93 -4.49 -22.73
C TRP A 41 16.23 -4.43 -21.36
N PRO A 42 16.73 -3.69 -20.34
CA PRO A 42 16.07 -3.57 -19.04
C PRO A 42 14.65 -2.99 -19.14
N ILE A 43 14.44 -1.95 -19.94
CA ILE A 43 13.10 -1.33 -20.12
C ILE A 43 12.12 -2.34 -20.70
N PHE A 44 12.53 -3.09 -21.73
CA PHE A 44 11.68 -4.13 -22.32
C PHE A 44 11.34 -5.23 -21.31
N SER A 45 12.34 -5.73 -20.56
CA SER A 45 12.13 -6.76 -19.55
C SER A 45 11.19 -6.29 -18.43
N ALA A 46 11.40 -5.07 -17.92
CA ALA A 46 10.56 -4.47 -16.89
C ALA A 46 9.11 -4.29 -17.38
N GLY A 47 8.92 -3.83 -18.62
CA GLY A 47 7.60 -3.69 -19.22
C GLY A 47 6.82 -5.01 -19.29
N VAL A 48 7.48 -6.12 -19.64
CA VAL A 48 6.84 -7.44 -19.67
C VAL A 48 6.40 -7.89 -18.27
N PHE A 49 7.24 -7.73 -17.25
CA PHE A 49 6.89 -8.10 -15.87
C PHE A 49 5.78 -7.22 -15.30
N VAL A 50 5.80 -5.92 -15.56
CA VAL A 50 4.75 -4.99 -15.14
C VAL A 50 3.43 -5.30 -15.84
N ALA A 51 3.46 -5.61 -17.13
CA ALA A 51 2.26 -6.05 -17.85
C ALA A 51 1.68 -7.35 -17.26
N ALA A 52 2.53 -8.33 -16.94
CA ALA A 52 2.09 -9.57 -16.28
C ALA A 52 1.48 -9.30 -14.90
N ALA A 53 2.13 -8.45 -14.09
CA ALA A 53 1.62 -8.05 -12.77
C ALA A 53 0.25 -7.35 -12.89
N LEU A 54 0.10 -6.41 -13.83
CA LEU A 54 -1.17 -5.73 -14.10
C LEU A 54 -2.29 -6.72 -14.46
N VAL A 55 -2.02 -7.66 -15.37
CA VAL A 55 -3.01 -8.68 -15.77
C VAL A 55 -3.43 -9.55 -14.59
N LEU A 56 -2.47 -10.02 -13.78
CA LEU A 56 -2.75 -10.84 -12.61
C LEU A 56 -3.55 -10.08 -11.55
N SER A 57 -3.17 -8.83 -11.25
CA SER A 57 -3.88 -7.99 -10.29
C SER A 57 -5.31 -7.68 -10.76
N LEU A 58 -5.51 -7.38 -12.04
CA LEU A 58 -6.84 -7.17 -12.62
C LEU A 58 -7.70 -8.44 -12.55
N PHE A 59 -7.10 -9.61 -12.78
CA PHE A 59 -7.79 -10.89 -12.61
C PHE A 59 -8.28 -11.09 -11.17
N LEU A 60 -7.41 -10.87 -10.17
CA LEU A 60 -7.78 -10.95 -8.76
C LEU A 60 -8.92 -9.98 -8.41
N ILE A 61 -8.83 -8.72 -8.87
CA ILE A 61 -9.86 -7.72 -8.59
C ILE A 61 -11.21 -8.14 -9.16
N ILE A 62 -11.23 -8.65 -10.41
CA ILE A 62 -12.46 -9.09 -11.07
C ILE A 62 -13.03 -10.34 -10.40
N GLU A 63 -12.20 -11.26 -9.93
CA GLU A 63 -12.66 -12.42 -9.16
C GLU A 63 -13.34 -11.97 -7.85
N HIS A 64 -12.73 -11.05 -7.11
CA HIS A 64 -13.33 -10.48 -5.89
C HIS A 64 -14.63 -9.71 -6.16
N LEU A 65 -14.68 -8.95 -7.26
CA LEU A 65 -15.89 -8.23 -7.68
C LEU A 65 -16.99 -9.15 -8.21
N SER A 66 -16.62 -10.28 -8.84
CA SER A 66 -17.60 -11.24 -9.35
C SER A 66 -18.19 -12.10 -8.23
N SER A 67 -17.46 -12.34 -7.15
CA SER A 67 -17.91 -13.09 -5.98
C SER A 67 -18.16 -12.16 -4.80
N TYR A 68 -18.92 -11.09 -5.02
CA TYR A 68 -19.10 -9.99 -4.05
C TYR A 68 -20.10 -10.33 -2.93
N ASN A 69 -19.73 -11.25 -2.04
CA ASN A 69 -20.59 -11.75 -0.97
C ASN A 69 -20.48 -10.95 0.33
N GLN A 70 -19.31 -10.34 0.62
CA GLN A 70 -19.03 -9.62 1.86
C GLN A 70 -18.45 -8.24 1.55
N PRO A 71 -19.31 -7.23 1.33
CA PRO A 71 -18.90 -5.92 0.83
C PRO A 71 -18.01 -5.15 1.81
N GLU A 72 -18.14 -5.40 3.12
CA GLU A 72 -17.35 -4.75 4.16
C GLU A 72 -15.87 -5.16 4.09
N GLU A 73 -15.58 -6.43 3.84
CA GLU A 73 -14.21 -6.95 3.73
C GLU A 73 -13.61 -6.69 2.35
N GLN A 74 -14.38 -6.99 1.29
CA GLN A 74 -13.88 -7.00 -0.08
C GLN A 74 -13.51 -5.61 -0.60
N LYS A 75 -14.23 -4.55 -0.19
CA LYS A 75 -13.89 -3.18 -0.60
C LYS A 75 -12.49 -2.76 -0.14
N PHE A 76 -12.10 -3.13 1.08
CA PHE A 76 -10.80 -2.80 1.64
C PHE A 76 -9.71 -3.72 1.08
N LEU A 77 -10.02 -4.99 0.85
CA LEU A 77 -9.11 -5.94 0.22
C LEU A 77 -8.74 -5.54 -1.21
N ILE A 78 -9.72 -5.10 -2.02
CA ILE A 78 -9.46 -4.55 -3.36
C ILE A 78 -8.52 -3.34 -3.26
N GLY A 79 -8.73 -2.49 -2.25
CA GLY A 79 -7.84 -1.39 -1.91
C GLY A 79 -6.40 -1.83 -1.67
N LEU A 80 -6.14 -3.00 -1.08
CA LEU A 80 -4.79 -3.57 -0.92
C LEU A 80 -4.23 -4.18 -2.21
N ILE A 81 -5.05 -4.92 -2.96
CA ILE A 81 -4.62 -5.57 -4.20
C ILE A 81 -4.15 -4.54 -5.23
N LEU A 82 -4.73 -3.33 -5.21
CA LEU A 82 -4.32 -2.20 -6.04
C LEU A 82 -2.89 -1.69 -5.78
N MET A 83 -2.22 -2.14 -4.71
CA MET A 83 -0.85 -1.75 -4.41
C MET A 83 0.12 -2.25 -5.48
N VAL A 84 -0.04 -3.51 -5.91
CA VAL A 84 0.81 -4.14 -6.92
C VAL A 84 0.79 -3.40 -8.28
N PRO A 85 -0.37 -3.10 -8.89
CA PRO A 85 -0.40 -2.42 -10.18
C PRO A 85 0.07 -0.96 -10.07
N ILE A 86 -0.25 -0.25 -8.98
CA ILE A 86 0.20 1.14 -8.79
C ILE A 86 1.73 1.19 -8.69
N TYR A 87 2.33 0.35 -7.84
CA TYR A 87 3.78 0.32 -7.64
C TYR A 87 4.52 -0.15 -8.89
N GLY A 88 3.93 -1.11 -9.63
CA GLY A 88 4.50 -1.61 -10.89
C GLY A 88 4.54 -0.53 -11.97
N VAL A 89 3.44 0.22 -12.16
CA VAL A 89 3.37 1.31 -13.14
C VAL A 89 4.29 2.46 -12.75
N GLU A 90 4.27 2.86 -11.49
CA GLU A 90 5.16 3.90 -10.95
C GLU A 90 6.64 3.55 -11.18
N SER A 91 7.04 2.32 -10.84
CA SER A 91 8.42 1.86 -11.03
C SER A 91 8.83 1.86 -12.49
N PHE A 92 7.92 1.50 -13.41
CA PHE A 92 8.17 1.56 -14.84
C PHE A 92 8.29 3.00 -15.36
N LEU A 93 7.42 3.90 -14.90
CA LEU A 93 7.45 5.32 -15.26
C LEU A 93 8.73 6.01 -14.77
N SER A 94 9.14 5.73 -13.53
CA SER A 94 10.39 6.25 -12.97
C SER A 94 11.62 5.71 -13.72
N LEU A 95 11.59 4.46 -14.20
CA LEU A 95 12.67 3.90 -15.00
C LEU A 95 12.73 4.52 -16.40
N HIS A 96 11.58 4.84 -17.00
CA HIS A 96 11.53 5.44 -18.32
C HIS A 96 11.92 6.92 -18.29
N ASN A 97 11.43 7.68 -17.30
CA ASN A 97 11.64 9.12 -17.22
C ASN A 97 12.03 9.55 -15.82
N SER A 98 13.26 10.02 -15.68
CA SER A 98 13.77 10.54 -14.40
C SER A 98 13.00 11.78 -13.93
N ASP A 99 12.45 12.58 -14.84
CA ASP A 99 11.71 13.81 -14.50
C ASP A 99 10.40 13.53 -13.74
N TRP A 100 9.80 12.35 -13.96
CA TRP A 100 8.57 11.94 -13.30
C TRP A 100 8.82 11.16 -12.00
N ALA A 101 10.07 10.80 -11.70
CA ALA A 101 10.42 9.96 -10.55
C ALA A 101 9.95 10.57 -9.23
N PHE A 102 10.17 11.88 -9.02
CA PHE A 102 9.76 12.58 -7.81
C PHE A 102 8.22 12.61 -7.63
N THR A 103 7.48 12.90 -8.69
CA THR A 103 5.99 12.88 -8.65
C THR A 103 5.46 11.49 -8.37
N CYS A 104 6.09 10.48 -8.97
CA CYS A 104 5.79 9.07 -8.76
C CYS A 104 6.00 8.65 -7.29
N GLU A 105 7.12 9.05 -6.71
CA GLU A 105 7.44 8.79 -5.29
C GLU A 105 6.44 9.44 -4.33
N VAL A 106 6.05 10.70 -4.56
CA VAL A 106 5.03 11.37 -3.76
C VAL A 106 3.67 10.65 -3.83
N MET A 107 3.28 10.18 -5.02
CA MET A 107 2.05 9.42 -5.21
C MET A 107 2.10 8.08 -4.47
N ARG A 108 3.24 7.39 -4.50
CA ARG A 108 3.49 6.15 -3.75
C ARG A 108 3.30 6.34 -2.26
N ASP A 109 3.90 7.40 -1.74
CA ASP A 109 3.86 7.75 -0.33
C ASP A 109 2.42 8.03 0.14
N CYS A 110 1.65 8.77 -0.65
CA CYS A 110 0.24 9.00 -0.36
C CYS A 110 -0.58 7.71 -0.38
N TYR A 111 -0.32 6.83 -1.35
CA TYR A 111 -1.04 5.57 -1.46
C TYR A 111 -0.69 4.58 -0.33
N GLU A 112 0.56 4.57 0.13
CA GLU A 112 0.97 3.71 1.26
C GLU A 112 0.15 4.01 2.52
N ALA A 113 -0.08 5.29 2.81
CA ALA A 113 -0.97 5.73 3.89
C ALA A 113 -2.41 5.20 3.72
N PHE A 114 -2.94 5.27 2.49
CA PHE A 114 -4.26 4.72 2.18
C PHE A 114 -4.30 3.18 2.33
N ALA A 115 -3.27 2.47 1.88
CA ALA A 115 -3.18 1.02 1.98
C ALA A 115 -3.16 0.54 3.43
N MET A 116 -2.44 1.24 4.32
CA MET A 116 -2.45 0.95 5.76
C MET A 116 -3.84 1.11 6.39
N TYR A 117 -4.58 2.15 6.00
CA TYR A 117 -5.96 2.32 6.45
C TYR A 117 -6.88 1.19 5.94
N CYS A 118 -6.78 0.83 4.65
CA CYS A 118 -7.51 -0.31 4.11
C CYS A 118 -7.15 -1.61 4.85
N PHE A 119 -5.89 -1.80 5.21
CA PHE A 119 -5.43 -3.01 5.88
C PHE A 119 -6.03 -3.13 7.29
N GLU A 120 -6.01 -2.05 8.08
CA GLU A 120 -6.63 -2.02 9.40
C GLU A 120 -8.13 -2.36 9.32
N ARG A 121 -8.84 -1.68 8.40
CA ARG A 121 -10.28 -1.88 8.24
C ARG A 121 -10.62 -3.29 7.74
N TYR A 122 -9.77 -3.86 6.89
CA TYR A 122 -9.88 -5.24 6.44
C TYR A 122 -9.73 -6.22 7.62
N LEU A 123 -8.70 -6.06 8.46
CA LEU A 123 -8.51 -6.91 9.64
C LEU A 123 -9.70 -6.83 10.60
N ILE A 124 -10.19 -5.63 10.88
CA ILE A 124 -11.37 -5.42 11.74
C ILE A 124 -12.59 -6.13 11.16
N ALA A 125 -12.77 -6.06 9.84
CA ALA A 125 -13.88 -6.73 9.17
C ALA A 125 -13.77 -8.26 9.27
N CYS A 126 -12.58 -8.83 9.02
CA CYS A 126 -12.33 -10.27 9.15
C CYS A 126 -12.52 -10.80 10.57
N LEU A 127 -12.32 -9.96 11.60
CA LEU A 127 -12.53 -10.31 13.00
C LEU A 127 -14.00 -10.18 13.44
N GLY A 128 -14.90 -9.81 12.55
CA GLY A 128 -16.34 -9.65 12.85
C GLY A 128 -16.69 -8.28 13.44
N GLY A 129 -15.87 -7.26 13.21
CA GLY A 129 -16.11 -5.88 13.63
C GLY A 129 -15.31 -5.42 14.84
N GLU A 130 -15.50 -4.15 15.21
CA GLU A 130 -14.72 -3.44 16.24
C GLU A 130 -14.86 -4.10 17.63
N GLU A 131 -16.09 -4.41 18.06
CA GLU A 131 -16.29 -5.06 19.36
C GLU A 131 -15.75 -6.48 19.43
N ALA A 132 -15.88 -7.25 18.35
CA ALA A 132 -15.37 -8.62 18.29
C ALA A 132 -13.84 -8.61 18.32
N THR A 133 -13.20 -7.67 17.61
CA THR A 133 -11.75 -7.45 17.63
C THR A 133 -11.25 -7.16 19.05
N ILE A 134 -11.90 -6.23 19.77
CA ILE A 134 -11.51 -5.89 21.15
C ILE A 134 -11.69 -7.10 22.07
N LYS A 135 -12.81 -7.83 21.96
CA LYS A 135 -13.05 -9.04 22.76
C LYS A 135 -12.01 -10.14 22.48
N VAL A 136 -11.58 -10.31 21.23
CA VAL A 136 -10.51 -11.25 20.86
C VAL A 136 -9.18 -10.83 21.48
N MET A 137 -8.83 -9.55 21.40
CA MET A 137 -7.62 -9.00 22.05
C MET A 137 -7.63 -9.16 23.57
N GLU A 138 -8.76 -8.88 24.22
CA GLU A 138 -8.93 -9.05 25.67
C GLU A 138 -8.94 -10.52 26.10
N ALA A 139 -9.58 -11.41 25.32
CA ALA A 139 -9.58 -12.84 25.59
C ALA A 139 -8.17 -13.40 25.55
N GLN A 140 -7.39 -13.04 24.52
CA GLN A 140 -6.00 -13.46 24.38
C GLN A 140 -5.13 -13.01 25.55
N THR A 141 -5.42 -11.83 26.11
CA THR A 141 -4.75 -11.31 27.31
C THR A 141 -5.10 -12.09 28.59
N ARG A 142 -6.34 -12.60 28.70
CA ARG A 142 -6.82 -13.33 29.89
C ARG A 142 -6.37 -14.79 29.95
N PHE A 143 -6.20 -15.45 28.81
CA PHE A 143 -5.73 -16.84 28.78
C PHE A 143 -4.30 -16.97 29.35
N ASP A 144 -3.45 -15.95 29.18
CA ASP A 144 -2.05 -15.98 29.65
C ASP A 144 -1.88 -15.64 31.14
N SER A 145 -2.86 -15.01 31.80
CA SER A 145 -2.72 -14.63 33.22
C SER A 145 -2.92 -15.79 34.21
N SER A 146 -3.35 -16.98 33.74
CA SER A 146 -3.87 -18.04 34.61
C SER A 146 -3.15 -19.39 34.51
N THR A 147 -2.08 -19.52 33.70
CA THR A 147 -1.33 -20.79 33.56
C THR A 147 0.18 -20.62 33.74
N PRO A 148 0.73 -20.91 34.94
CA PRO A 148 2.16 -20.82 35.21
C PRO A 148 2.95 -22.11 34.91
N LEU A 149 2.49 -23.03 34.05
CA LEU A 149 3.03 -24.41 33.98
C LEU A 149 3.36 -24.96 32.59
N LEU A 150 3.85 -24.14 31.65
CA LEU A 150 4.71 -24.67 30.57
C LEU A 150 5.68 -23.58 30.09
N GLU A 151 6.92 -23.79 30.49
CA GLU A 151 8.09 -22.94 30.40
C GLU A 151 8.61 -22.90 28.95
N PHE A 152 8.02 -22.06 28.10
CA PHE A 152 8.67 -21.51 26.91
C PHE A 152 8.34 -20.02 26.85
N ASP A 153 9.36 -19.20 27.07
CA ASP A 153 9.34 -17.75 27.30
C ASP A 153 8.96 -16.93 26.05
N TYR A 154 7.77 -17.20 25.50
CA TYR A 154 7.16 -16.35 24.49
C TYR A 154 6.10 -15.48 25.17
N ASP A 155 6.50 -14.25 25.50
CA ASP A 155 5.69 -13.20 26.10
C ASP A 155 4.63 -12.71 25.08
N TYR A 156 3.58 -13.50 24.86
CA TYR A 156 2.58 -13.30 23.81
C TYR A 156 1.46 -12.31 24.19
N GLY A 157 1.37 -11.91 25.45
CA GLY A 157 0.42 -10.89 25.94
C GLY A 157 1.00 -9.46 26.03
N VAL A 158 2.31 -9.32 25.91
CA VAL A 158 3.02 -8.04 25.98
C VAL A 158 3.65 -7.72 24.63
N VAL A 159 3.19 -6.66 23.99
CA VAL A 159 3.86 -6.16 22.78
C VAL A 159 5.16 -5.50 23.22
N LYS A 160 6.28 -6.25 23.11
CA LYS A 160 7.62 -5.74 23.36
C LYS A 160 8.06 -4.87 22.19
N HIS A 161 8.46 -3.64 22.50
CA HIS A 161 9.02 -2.74 21.49
C HIS A 161 10.41 -3.22 21.06
N PRO A 162 10.79 -3.09 19.78
CA PRO A 162 12.16 -3.33 19.35
C PRO A 162 13.13 -2.32 20.02
N PHE A 163 14.38 -2.74 20.25
CA PHE A 163 15.43 -1.84 20.74
C PHE A 163 15.68 -0.71 19.71
N PRO A 164 15.77 0.58 20.09
CA PRO A 164 15.96 1.14 21.45
C PRO A 164 14.66 1.56 22.18
N LEU A 165 13.49 1.45 21.52
CA LEU A 165 12.22 1.94 22.07
C LEU A 165 11.78 1.20 23.33
N ASN A 166 12.23 -0.05 23.50
CA ASN A 166 12.02 -0.86 24.71
C ASN A 166 12.54 -0.20 26.01
N CYS A 167 13.54 0.68 25.91
CA CYS A 167 14.11 1.35 27.09
C CYS A 167 13.33 2.60 27.52
N ILE A 168 12.55 3.18 26.60
CA ILE A 168 11.87 4.47 26.80
C ILE A 168 10.37 4.27 27.00
N MET A 169 9.78 3.31 26.30
CA MET A 169 8.33 3.09 26.32
C MET A 169 7.96 1.93 27.24
N ARG A 170 6.87 2.11 28.01
CA ARG A 170 6.24 1.04 28.78
C ARG A 170 5.71 -0.03 27.82
N SER A 171 5.81 -1.29 28.23
CA SER A 171 5.13 -2.44 27.64
C SER A 171 3.65 -2.16 27.37
N TRP A 172 3.18 -2.44 26.16
CA TRP A 172 1.77 -2.30 25.78
C TRP A 172 1.03 -3.62 26.03
N TYR A 173 -0.13 -3.54 26.69
CA TYR A 173 -1.00 -4.68 26.96
C TYR A 173 -2.10 -4.76 25.89
N LEU A 174 -2.41 -5.97 25.39
CA LEU A 174 -3.53 -6.16 24.46
C LEU A 174 -4.87 -5.85 25.14
N GLY A 175 -5.71 -5.05 24.48
CA GLY A 175 -7.01 -4.64 25.01
C GLY A 175 -7.60 -3.45 24.25
N SER A 176 -8.70 -2.88 24.77
CA SER A 176 -9.38 -1.74 24.15
C SER A 176 -8.48 -0.50 24.00
N ASP A 177 -7.65 -0.20 25.00
CA ASP A 177 -6.73 0.94 24.96
C ASP A 177 -5.69 0.80 23.84
N PHE A 178 -5.15 -0.41 23.65
CA PHE A 178 -4.23 -0.72 22.55
C PHE A 178 -4.92 -0.56 21.19
N TYR A 179 -6.14 -1.10 21.06
CA TYR A 179 -6.92 -0.97 19.84
C TYR A 179 -7.14 0.49 19.45
N HIS A 180 -7.56 1.32 20.41
CA HIS A 180 -7.74 2.75 20.19
C HIS A 180 -6.42 3.46 19.86
N ALA A 181 -5.32 3.09 20.50
CA ALA A 181 -4.00 3.66 20.19
C ALA A 181 -3.56 3.33 18.76
N VAL A 182 -3.76 2.10 18.28
CA VAL A 182 -3.47 1.69 16.90
C VAL A 182 -4.33 2.47 15.91
N LYS A 183 -5.64 2.55 16.14
CA LYS A 183 -6.58 3.30 15.30
C LYS A 183 -6.18 4.77 15.19
N ILE A 184 -5.82 5.40 16.31
CA ILE A 184 -5.33 6.78 16.33
C ILE A 184 -4.00 6.89 15.56
N GLY A 185 -3.07 5.95 15.78
CA GLY A 185 -1.77 5.94 15.11
C GLY A 185 -1.87 5.85 13.60
N ILE A 186 -2.79 5.03 13.08
CA ILE A 186 -2.99 4.87 11.63
C ILE A 186 -3.61 6.13 11.02
N VAL A 187 -4.59 6.74 11.70
CA VAL A 187 -5.15 8.03 11.26
C VAL A 187 -4.10 9.14 11.29
N GLN A 188 -3.25 9.19 12.32
CA GLN A 188 -2.13 10.13 12.39
C GLN A 188 -1.14 9.92 11.25
N TYR A 189 -0.75 8.68 10.98
CA TYR A 189 0.12 8.32 9.87
C TYR A 189 -0.45 8.77 8.52
N MET A 190 -1.75 8.52 8.31
CA MET A 190 -2.45 8.89 7.09
C MET A 190 -2.46 10.40 6.81
N ILE A 191 -2.41 11.23 7.86
CA ILE A 191 -2.32 12.69 7.75
C ILE A 191 -0.86 13.15 7.64
N LEU A 192 0.06 12.53 8.37
CA LEU A 192 1.46 12.92 8.38
C LEU A 192 2.16 12.66 7.04
N LYS A 193 1.92 11.50 6.40
CA LYS A 193 2.53 11.18 5.10
C LYS A 193 2.24 12.22 4.00
N PRO A 194 0.98 12.63 3.73
CA PRO A 194 0.72 13.65 2.73
C PRO A 194 1.25 15.03 3.12
N ILE A 195 1.31 15.37 4.42
CA ILE A 195 1.96 16.61 4.87
C ILE A 195 3.46 16.57 4.54
N CYS A 196 4.13 15.45 4.83
CA CYS A 196 5.54 15.25 4.46
C CYS A 196 5.75 15.33 2.95
N ALA A 197 4.84 14.75 2.15
CA ALA A 197 4.90 14.84 0.70
C ALA A 197 4.74 16.29 0.18
N VAL A 198 3.80 17.06 0.73
CA VAL A 198 3.63 18.49 0.39
C VAL A 198 4.87 19.28 0.80
N LEU A 199 5.45 18.98 1.96
CA LEU A 199 6.68 19.61 2.43
C LEU A 199 7.85 19.30 1.48
N ALA A 200 7.98 18.05 1.02
CA ALA A 200 8.98 17.64 0.05
C ALA A 200 8.84 18.41 -1.27
N ILE A 201 7.61 18.56 -1.79
CA ILE A 201 7.34 19.37 -3.00
C ILE A 201 7.78 20.83 -2.76
N LEU A 202 7.48 21.40 -1.60
CA LEU A 202 7.86 22.77 -1.27
C LEU A 202 9.38 22.93 -1.18
N LEU A 203 10.09 22.00 -0.53
CA LEU A 203 11.55 21.96 -0.46
C LEU A 203 12.18 21.86 -1.85
N GLN A 204 11.57 21.07 -2.74
CA GLN A 204 12.00 20.92 -4.13
C GLN A 204 11.87 22.23 -4.90
N LEU A 205 10.77 22.98 -4.70
CA LEU A 205 10.57 24.28 -5.34
C LEU A 205 11.56 25.35 -4.85
N VAL A 206 12.01 25.28 -3.59
CA VAL A 206 13.03 26.20 -3.04
C VAL A 206 14.44 25.81 -3.51
N GLY A 207 14.61 24.63 -4.13
CA GLY A 207 15.91 24.12 -4.58
C GLY A 207 16.81 23.65 -3.43
N LEU A 208 16.25 23.47 -2.23
CA LEU A 208 16.93 22.96 -1.04
C LEU A 208 16.80 21.43 -0.89
N TYR A 209 15.93 20.79 -1.67
CA TYR A 209 15.71 19.35 -1.65
C TYR A 209 16.91 18.65 -2.30
N GLY A 210 17.75 18.06 -1.46
CA GLY A 210 18.96 17.35 -1.87
C GLY A 210 18.68 15.86 -2.03
N GLU A 211 18.06 15.42 -3.11
CA GLU A 211 17.87 13.99 -3.34
C GLU A 211 19.22 13.23 -3.29
N GLY A 212 19.35 12.33 -2.33
CA GLY A 212 20.52 11.46 -2.17
C GLY A 212 21.83 12.16 -1.77
N LYS A 213 21.80 13.45 -1.39
CA LYS A 213 22.99 14.21 -0.95
C LYS A 213 22.89 14.59 0.52
N PHE A 214 23.64 13.89 1.38
CA PHE A 214 23.74 14.19 2.82
C PHE A 214 24.66 15.38 3.07
N GLU A 215 24.23 16.58 2.67
CA GLU A 215 24.90 17.84 2.99
C GLU A 215 24.13 18.58 4.08
N TRP A 216 24.81 19.13 5.08
CA TRP A 216 24.19 19.87 6.20
C TRP A 216 23.39 21.12 5.77
N THR A 217 23.50 21.51 4.51
CA THR A 217 22.82 22.66 3.88
C THR A 217 21.57 22.28 3.08
N SER A 218 21.31 20.98 2.89
CA SER A 218 20.19 20.46 2.09
C SER A 218 19.17 19.80 3.03
N GLY A 219 17.90 20.12 2.83
CA GLY A 219 16.78 19.73 3.70
C GLY A 219 15.96 18.57 3.17
#